data_AF-A0A1Y5I3W6-F1
#
_entry.id   AF-A0A1Y5I3W6-F1
#
_cell.length_a   1.000
_cell.length_b   1.000
_cell.length_c   1.000
_cell.angle_alpha   90.00
_cell.angle_beta   90.00
_cell.angle_gamma   90.00
#
_symmetry.space_group_name_H-M   'P 1'
#
loop_
_entity.id
_entity.type
_entity.pdbx_description
1 polymer ?
#
loop_
_entity_poly.entity_id
_entity_poly.type
_entity_poly.pdbx_seq_one_letter_code
_entity_poly.pdbx_strand_id
1 'polypeptide(L)'
;MTPVERASAEGDGRVIRITAPASVRRALLRDYEDSRGTDPRPYERPRATVREIFRAFLEEQRTTTDSRGKPLSAASVARAEKTCAGLERAFDDALERALLYKDEWHQRSPLPPSETYGAVHLLRMLVKLPAIFPPESFADVKSATILQSKANELVRFVCAKASDFGVADAFASNAPIRPPSTPDNVDEPPSRV
;
A
#
# COMPACT_ATOMS: atom_id res chain seq x y z
N MET A 1 -47.78 15.80 1.62
CA MET A 1 -46.80 16.51 0.77
C MET A 1 -45.57 16.80 1.61
N THR A 2 -44.53 15.98 1.47
CA THR A 2 -43.09 16.29 1.58
C THR A 2 -42.34 15.07 1.05
N PRO A 3 -41.55 15.19 -0.04
CA PRO A 3 -40.55 14.19 -0.39
C PRO A 3 -39.18 14.69 0.06
N VAL A 4 -38.76 14.25 1.24
CA VAL A 4 -37.36 14.20 1.72
C VAL A 4 -37.12 12.70 1.85
N GLU A 5 -36.37 12.01 1.00
CA GLU A 5 -34.94 12.11 0.80
C GLU A 5 -34.63 11.25 -0.45
N ARG A 6 -34.39 11.88 -1.60
CA ARG A 6 -33.74 11.22 -2.75
C ARG A 6 -32.89 12.25 -3.48
N ALA A 7 -31.78 12.62 -2.86
CA ALA A 7 -30.68 13.26 -3.56
C ALA A 7 -29.36 12.98 -2.82
N SER A 8 -28.36 12.55 -3.60
CA SER A 8 -26.92 12.47 -3.30
C SER A 8 -26.36 11.12 -2.87
N ALA A 9 -26.36 10.17 -3.82
CA ALA A 9 -25.29 9.18 -3.93
C ALA A 9 -24.22 9.64 -4.95
N GLU A 10 -23.85 10.92 -4.93
CA GLU A 10 -22.58 11.38 -5.50
C GLU A 10 -21.59 11.40 -4.34
N GLY A 11 -20.80 10.34 -4.20
CA GLY A 11 -19.72 10.30 -3.23
C GLY A 11 -18.76 11.47 -3.47
N ASP A 12 -18.16 12.01 -2.41
CA ASP A 12 -17.20 13.11 -2.51
C ASP A 12 -16.14 12.78 -3.57
N GLY A 13 -16.05 13.60 -4.63
CA GLY A 13 -15.13 13.38 -5.75
C GLY A 13 -13.65 13.39 -5.35
N ARG A 14 -13.33 13.76 -4.11
CA ARG A 14 -11.99 13.70 -3.51
C ARG A 14 -11.63 12.33 -2.93
N VAL A 15 -12.55 11.37 -2.91
CA VAL A 15 -12.27 10.00 -2.44
C VAL A 15 -11.32 9.30 -3.41
N ILE A 16 -10.15 8.88 -2.89
CA ILE A 16 -9.18 8.08 -3.65
C ILE A 16 -9.64 6.63 -3.78
N ARG A 17 -9.48 6.07 -4.97
CA ARG A 17 -9.75 4.66 -5.30
C ARG A 17 -8.53 4.00 -5.90
N ILE A 18 -8.06 2.95 -5.23
CA ILE A 18 -6.89 2.19 -5.63
C ILE A 18 -7.32 0.92 -6.35
N THR A 19 -6.95 0.81 -7.62
CA THR A 19 -7.20 -0.34 -8.49
C THR A 19 -6.04 -1.32 -8.35
N ALA A 20 -6.08 -2.12 -7.28
CA ALA A 20 -5.13 -3.20 -7.08
C ALA A 20 -5.55 -4.46 -7.89
N PRO A 21 -4.65 -5.04 -8.71
CA PRO A 21 -4.89 -6.32 -9.37
C PRO A 21 -5.28 -7.42 -8.38
N ALA A 22 -6.04 -8.43 -8.85
CA ALA A 22 -6.46 -9.54 -7.99
C ALA A 22 -5.28 -10.33 -7.41
N SER A 23 -4.15 -10.40 -8.12
CA SER A 23 -2.89 -10.97 -7.62
C SER A 23 -2.38 -10.23 -6.39
N VAL A 24 -2.36 -8.91 -6.41
CA VAL A 24 -1.94 -8.08 -5.26
C VAL A 24 -2.86 -8.30 -4.06
N ARG A 25 -4.18 -8.28 -4.27
CA ARG A 25 -5.14 -8.49 -3.18
C ARG A 25 -4.98 -9.87 -2.53
N ARG A 26 -4.76 -10.92 -3.33
CA ARG A 26 -4.50 -12.29 -2.82
C ARG A 26 -3.17 -12.38 -2.08
N ALA A 27 -2.12 -11.75 -2.61
CA ALA A 27 -0.82 -11.72 -1.97
C ALA A 27 -0.85 -11.02 -0.60
N LEU A 28 -1.57 -9.91 -0.49
CA LEU A 28 -1.77 -9.22 0.79
C LEU A 28 -2.61 -10.02 1.78
N LEU A 29 -3.62 -10.76 1.30
CA LEU A 29 -4.41 -11.65 2.15
C LEU A 29 -3.56 -12.83 2.66
N ARG A 30 -2.72 -13.41 1.80
CA ARG A 30 -1.78 -14.46 2.18
C ARG A 30 -0.76 -13.96 3.19
N ASP A 31 -0.17 -12.79 2.96
CA ASP A 31 0.77 -12.17 3.90
C ASP A 31 0.12 -11.90 5.27
N TYR A 32 -1.17 -11.56 5.31
CA TYR A 32 -1.95 -11.48 6.55
C TYR A 32 -2.18 -12.85 7.21
N GLU A 33 -2.36 -13.92 6.44
CA GLU A 33 -2.52 -15.27 7.02
C GLU A 33 -1.20 -15.85 7.51
N ASP A 34 -0.11 -15.60 6.80
CA ASP A 34 1.22 -16.07 7.17
C ASP A 34 1.72 -15.39 8.46
N SER A 35 1.22 -14.19 8.80
CA SER A 35 1.45 -13.56 10.11
C SER A 35 0.65 -14.21 11.25
N ARG A 36 -0.42 -14.96 10.95
CA ARG A 36 -1.21 -15.65 11.97
C ARG A 36 -0.53 -16.95 12.39
N GLY A 37 0.07 -16.94 13.57
CA GLY A 37 0.64 -18.12 14.23
C GLY A 37 2.17 -18.15 14.27
N THR A 38 2.86 -17.11 13.79
CA THR A 38 4.30 -16.94 13.93
C THR A 38 4.58 -15.67 14.72
N ASP A 39 4.67 -15.78 16.04
CA ASP A 39 4.99 -14.64 16.93
C ASP A 39 6.27 -14.93 17.75
N PRO A 40 7.35 -14.15 17.59
CA PRO A 40 7.51 -13.02 16.67
C PRO A 40 7.86 -13.48 15.25
N ARG A 41 7.27 -12.83 14.23
CA ARG A 41 7.67 -13.04 12.83
C ARG A 41 9.07 -12.48 12.63
N PRO A 42 10.07 -13.24 12.13
CA PRO A 42 11.43 -12.76 11.98
C PRO A 42 11.56 -11.64 10.94
N TYR A 43 12.46 -10.68 11.17
CA TYR A 43 12.74 -9.61 10.23
C TYR A 43 13.47 -10.20 9.04
N GLU A 44 12.88 -10.09 7.86
CA GLU A 44 13.54 -10.40 6.61
C GLU A 44 13.87 -9.10 5.88
N ARG A 45 15.16 -8.89 5.63
CA ARG A 45 15.62 -7.73 4.88
C ARG A 45 14.97 -7.75 3.49
N PRO A 46 14.26 -6.69 3.09
CA PRO A 46 13.63 -6.65 1.77
C PRO A 46 14.69 -6.60 0.66
N ARG A 47 14.35 -7.13 -0.52
CA ARG A 47 15.21 -7.03 -1.72
C ARG A 47 15.38 -5.58 -2.17
N ALA A 48 14.33 -4.78 -2.04
CA ALA A 48 14.34 -3.35 -2.28
C ALA A 48 13.50 -2.66 -1.20
N THR A 49 14.06 -1.60 -0.63
CA THR A 49 13.39 -0.72 0.33
C THR A 49 12.35 0.16 -0.38
N VAL A 50 11.38 0.70 0.37
CA VAL A 50 10.39 1.63 -0.19
C VAL A 50 11.07 2.83 -0.86
N ARG A 51 12.13 3.38 -0.27
CA ARG A 51 12.91 4.47 -0.87
C ARG A 51 13.54 4.07 -2.20
N GLU A 52 14.13 2.88 -2.30
CA GLU A 52 14.70 2.38 -3.55
C GLU A 52 13.62 2.16 -4.62
N ILE A 53 12.44 1.67 -4.24
CA ILE A 53 11.29 1.51 -5.14
C ILE A 53 10.83 2.87 -5.68
N PHE A 54 10.72 3.90 -4.83
CA PHE A 54 10.36 5.25 -5.29
C PHE A 54 11.42 5.83 -6.23
N ARG A 55 12.71 5.65 -5.94
CA ARG A 55 13.79 6.09 -6.84
C ARG A 55 13.68 5.41 -8.20
N ALA A 56 13.53 4.09 -8.24
CA ALA A 56 13.38 3.34 -9.48
C ALA A 56 12.12 3.75 -10.27
N PHE A 57 11.03 4.08 -9.57
CA PHE A 57 9.81 4.59 -10.22
C PHE A 57 10.04 5.96 -10.86
N LEU A 58 10.71 6.87 -10.17
CA LEU A 58 11.01 8.20 -10.71
C LEU A 58 11.98 8.16 -11.89
N GLU A 59 12.95 7.26 -11.87
CA GLU A 59 13.83 7.00 -13.01
C GLU A 59 13.04 6.53 -14.23
N GLU A 60 12.11 5.59 -14.05
CA GLU A 60 11.26 5.13 -15.15
C GLU A 60 10.36 6.25 -15.68
N GLN A 61 9.81 7.11 -14.81
CA GLN A 61 9.02 8.27 -15.24
C GLN A 61 9.83 9.26 -16.08
N ARG A 62 11.15 9.37 -15.87
CA ARG A 62 12.04 10.23 -16.68
C ARG A 62 12.29 9.66 -18.07
N THR A 63 12.28 8.35 -18.22
CA THR A 63 12.47 7.67 -19.52
C THR A 63 11.15 7.35 -20.22
N THR A 64 10.03 7.43 -19.52
CA THR A 64 8.69 7.12 -20.05
C THR A 64 8.26 8.15 -21.09
N THR A 65 7.61 7.65 -22.14
CA THR A 65 6.99 8.47 -23.19
C THR A 65 5.47 8.49 -23.06
N ASP A 66 4.86 9.60 -23.50
CA ASP A 66 3.42 9.73 -23.67
C ASP A 66 2.89 8.83 -24.80
N SER A 67 1.56 8.79 -24.98
CA SER A 67 0.90 8.00 -26.03
C SER A 67 1.29 8.39 -27.46
N ARG A 68 1.98 9.51 -27.65
CA ARG A 68 2.50 10.01 -28.93
C ARG A 68 4.02 9.78 -29.05
N GLY A 69 4.61 8.99 -28.16
CA GLY A 69 6.04 8.68 -28.14
C GLY A 69 6.92 9.85 -27.71
N LYS A 70 6.36 10.92 -27.13
CA LYS A 70 7.13 12.07 -26.63
C LYS A 70 7.51 11.85 -25.17
N PRO A 71 8.72 12.25 -24.73
CA PRO A 71 9.08 12.19 -23.32
C PRO A 71 8.03 12.90 -22.44
N LEU A 72 7.79 12.39 -21.24
CA LEU A 72 6.95 13.09 -20.27
C LEU A 72 7.50 14.49 -20.02
N SER A 73 6.59 15.47 -19.91
CA SER A 73 6.99 16.85 -19.62
C SER A 73 7.71 16.97 -18.28
N ALA A 74 8.63 17.92 -18.16
CA ALA A 74 9.32 18.21 -16.89
C ALA A 74 8.33 18.48 -15.73
N ALA A 75 7.20 19.12 -16.02
CA ALA A 75 6.14 19.36 -15.04
C ALA A 75 5.47 18.06 -14.55
N SER A 76 5.34 17.05 -15.41
CA SER A 76 4.81 15.73 -15.04
C SER A 76 5.79 14.98 -14.13
N VAL A 77 7.08 15.02 -14.45
CA VAL A 77 8.14 14.39 -13.64
C VAL A 77 8.23 15.07 -12.27
N ALA A 78 8.30 16.40 -12.22
CA ALA A 78 8.31 17.14 -10.96
C ALA A 78 7.07 16.90 -10.09
N ARG A 79 5.91 16.62 -10.72
CA ARG A 79 4.70 16.22 -9.99
C ARG A 79 4.83 14.83 -9.40
N ALA A 80 5.38 13.86 -10.15
CA ALA A 80 5.64 12.53 -9.64
C ALA A 80 6.63 12.55 -8.46
N GLU A 81 7.70 13.35 -8.56
CA GLU A 81 8.67 13.54 -7.47
C GLU A 81 8.01 14.05 -6.19
N LYS A 82 7.18 15.09 -6.29
CA LYS A 82 6.42 15.61 -5.13
C LYS A 82 5.46 14.58 -4.56
N THR A 83 4.79 13.81 -5.41
CA THR A 83 3.88 12.75 -4.97
C THR A 83 4.64 11.64 -4.24
N CYS A 84 5.77 11.18 -4.77
CA CYS A 84 6.60 10.16 -4.12
C CYS A 84 7.13 10.65 -2.77
N ALA A 85 7.60 11.89 -2.68
CA ALA A 85 8.06 12.47 -1.41
C ALA A 85 6.93 12.54 -0.36
N GLY A 86 5.71 12.89 -0.77
CA GLY A 86 4.54 12.88 0.12
C GLY A 86 4.14 11.47 0.58
N LEU A 87 4.20 10.49 -0.32
CA LEU A 87 3.92 9.09 -0.01
C LEU A 87 5.00 8.47 0.89
N GLU A 88 6.27 8.82 0.72
CA GLU A 88 7.37 8.36 1.58
C GLU A 88 7.19 8.86 3.01
N ARG A 89 6.89 10.15 3.18
CA ARG A 89 6.59 10.70 4.50
C ARG A 89 5.35 10.07 5.13
N ALA A 90 4.29 9.89 4.35
CA ALA A 90 3.08 9.23 4.84
C ALA A 90 3.34 7.76 5.21
N PHE A 91 4.24 7.08 4.51
CA PHE A 91 4.65 5.72 4.84
C PHE A 91 5.37 5.67 6.18
N ASP A 92 6.33 6.58 6.38
CA ASP A 92 7.08 6.69 7.63
C ASP A 92 6.17 6.98 8.83
N ASP A 93 5.17 7.86 8.64
CA ASP A 93 4.21 8.22 9.69
C ASP A 93 3.16 7.11 9.96
N ALA A 94 2.76 6.37 8.93
CA ALA A 94 1.67 5.38 9.01
C ALA A 94 2.13 3.98 9.43
N LEU A 95 3.42 3.64 9.27
CA LEU A 95 3.90 2.27 9.43
C LEU A 95 3.54 1.68 10.79
N GLU A 96 4.03 2.27 11.88
CA GLU A 96 3.80 1.78 13.25
C GLU A 96 2.32 1.85 13.66
N ARG A 97 1.56 2.77 13.06
CA ARG A 97 0.15 3.02 13.45
C ARG A 97 -0.83 2.10 12.76
N ALA A 98 -0.55 1.69 11.52
CA ALA A 98 -1.56 1.10 10.65
C ALA A 98 -1.05 0.01 9.69
N LEU A 99 0.25 -0.16 9.49
CA LEU A 99 0.77 -1.08 8.45
C LEU A 99 1.37 -2.36 9.00
N LEU A 100 1.88 -2.34 10.23
CA LEU A 100 2.43 -3.52 10.90
C LEU A 100 1.34 -4.40 11.51
N TYR A 101 1.50 -5.71 11.38
CA TYR A 101 0.75 -6.70 12.16
C TYR A 101 1.33 -6.80 13.58
N LYS A 102 0.57 -7.43 14.50
CA LYS A 102 0.90 -7.46 15.94
C LYS A 102 2.26 -8.10 16.23
N ASP A 103 2.56 -9.16 15.49
CA ASP A 103 3.79 -9.95 15.52
C ASP A 103 5.02 -9.22 14.94
N GLU A 104 4.82 -8.14 14.18
CA GLU A 104 5.89 -7.35 13.55
C GLU A 104 6.38 -6.18 14.42
N TRP A 105 5.69 -5.88 15.54
CA TRP A 105 5.97 -4.69 16.38
C TRP A 105 7.30 -4.77 17.15
N HIS A 106 7.86 -5.97 17.30
CA HIS A 106 9.08 -6.18 18.08
C HIS A 106 10.37 -5.72 17.36
N GLN A 107 10.27 -5.28 16.09
CA GLN A 107 11.41 -5.02 15.20
C GLN A 107 11.60 -3.55 14.88
N ARG A 108 11.67 -2.71 15.92
CA ARG A 108 11.89 -1.27 15.73
C ARG A 108 13.31 -1.02 15.21
N SER A 109 13.40 -0.49 14.00
CA SER A 109 14.64 -0.03 13.39
C SER A 109 14.93 1.41 13.80
N PRO A 110 16.20 1.80 14.02
CA PRO A 110 16.56 3.22 14.21
C PRO A 110 16.51 4.02 12.90
N LEU A 111 16.39 3.35 11.75
CA LEU A 111 16.25 3.99 10.45
C LEU A 111 14.77 4.29 10.13
N PRO A 112 14.49 5.27 9.26
CA PRO A 112 13.13 5.53 8.78
C PRO A 112 12.49 4.25 8.21
N PRO A 113 11.17 4.05 8.39
CA PRO A 113 10.44 2.94 7.80
C PRO A 113 10.71 2.74 6.31
N SER A 114 10.77 3.82 5.55
CA SER A 114 11.02 3.84 4.10
C SER A 114 12.38 3.26 3.70
N GLU A 115 13.35 3.25 4.62
CA GLU A 115 14.69 2.68 4.47
C GLU A 115 14.81 1.26 5.04
N THR A 116 13.79 0.80 5.78
CA THR A 116 13.82 -0.49 6.49
C THR A 116 12.90 -1.52 5.83
N TYR A 117 11.72 -1.11 5.38
CA TYR A 117 10.67 -1.97 4.86
C TYR A 117 10.61 -1.92 3.34
N GLY A 118 10.04 -2.97 2.74
CA GLY A 118 9.99 -3.17 1.29
C GLY A 118 8.60 -3.11 0.67
N ALA A 119 8.51 -3.69 -0.54
CA ALA A 119 7.33 -3.63 -1.39
C ALA A 119 6.02 -4.14 -0.75
N VAL A 120 6.07 -5.19 0.08
CA VAL A 120 4.87 -5.72 0.76
C VAL A 120 4.20 -4.64 1.62
N HIS A 121 4.98 -3.97 2.46
CA HIS A 121 4.49 -2.91 3.34
C HIS A 121 4.03 -1.69 2.55
N LEU A 122 4.73 -1.33 1.46
CA LEU A 122 4.28 -0.29 0.54
C LEU A 122 2.91 -0.63 -0.05
N LEU A 123 2.68 -1.88 -0.49
CA LEU A 123 1.39 -2.31 -1.03
C LEU A 123 0.30 -2.29 0.04
N ARG A 124 0.60 -2.65 1.29
CA ARG A 124 -0.32 -2.48 2.43
C ARG A 124 -0.72 -1.00 2.61
N MET A 125 0.22 -0.07 2.50
CA MET A 125 -0.09 1.37 2.54
C MET A 125 -0.97 1.79 1.37
N LEU A 126 -0.63 1.36 0.15
CA LEU A 126 -1.35 1.74 -1.06
C LEU A 126 -2.80 1.26 -1.02
N VAL A 127 -3.12 0.09 -0.47
CA VAL A 127 -4.52 -0.32 -0.32
C VAL A 127 -5.26 0.42 0.79
N LYS A 128 -4.53 0.92 1.81
CA LYS A 128 -5.08 1.75 2.90
C LYS A 128 -5.10 3.26 2.61
N LEU A 129 -4.59 3.69 1.45
CA LEU A 129 -4.48 5.08 1.05
C LEU A 129 -5.79 5.88 1.21
N PRO A 130 -6.98 5.36 0.87
CA PRO A 130 -8.24 6.09 1.08
C PRO A 130 -8.55 6.40 2.56
N ALA A 131 -8.06 5.57 3.48
CA ALA A 131 -8.19 5.79 4.92
C ALA A 131 -7.09 6.70 5.48
N ILE A 132 -5.88 6.67 4.89
CA ILE A 132 -4.76 7.55 5.26
C ILE A 132 -5.02 8.98 4.77
N PHE A 133 -5.62 9.12 3.60
CA PHE A 133 -5.98 10.40 2.99
C PHE A 133 -7.49 10.44 2.71
N PRO A 134 -8.32 10.67 3.74
CA PRO A 134 -9.75 10.86 3.56
C PRO A 134 -10.04 12.16 2.78
N PRO A 135 -11.27 12.37 2.26
CA PRO A 135 -11.61 13.47 1.35
C PRO A 135 -11.21 14.88 1.86
N GLU A 136 -11.32 15.11 3.16
CA GLU A 136 -10.93 16.32 3.88
C GLU A 136 -9.42 16.63 3.80
N SER A 137 -8.59 15.64 3.43
CA SER A 137 -7.16 15.84 3.18
C SER A 137 -6.87 16.61 1.89
N PHE A 138 -7.89 16.78 1.03
CA PHE A 138 -7.74 17.44 -0.27
C PHE A 138 -8.51 18.76 -0.33
N ALA A 139 -7.80 19.81 -0.71
CA ALA A 139 -8.40 21.10 -1.02
C ALA A 139 -9.33 21.03 -2.24
N ASP A 140 -9.02 20.16 -3.20
CA ASP A 140 -9.72 20.05 -4.47
C ASP A 140 -9.67 18.62 -5.07
N VAL A 141 -10.65 18.32 -5.93
CA VAL A 141 -10.79 17.01 -6.61
C VAL A 141 -9.59 16.68 -7.51
N LYS A 142 -8.95 17.69 -8.12
CA LYS A 142 -7.83 17.48 -9.03
C LYS A 142 -6.60 17.01 -8.27
N SER A 143 -6.34 17.52 -7.07
CA SER A 143 -5.28 17.04 -6.17
C SER A 143 -5.48 15.57 -5.79
N ALA A 144 -6.69 15.18 -5.40
CA ALA A 144 -7.04 13.78 -5.12
C ALA A 144 -6.85 12.88 -6.35
N THR A 145 -7.29 13.35 -7.52
CA THR A 145 -7.17 12.62 -8.79
C THR A 145 -5.70 12.40 -9.20
N ILE A 146 -4.83 13.40 -8.98
CA ILE A 146 -3.40 13.29 -9.24
C ILE A 146 -2.78 12.20 -8.36
N LEU A 147 -3.07 12.22 -7.05
CA LEU A 147 -2.56 11.23 -6.11
C LEU A 147 -3.08 9.83 -6.46
N GLN A 148 -4.38 9.71 -6.75
CA GLN A 148 -4.98 8.45 -7.20
C GLN A 148 -4.30 7.90 -8.46
N SER A 149 -4.09 8.73 -9.49
CA SER A 149 -3.43 8.30 -10.73
C SER A 149 -2.03 7.77 -10.45
N LYS A 150 -1.23 8.53 -9.70
CA LYS A 150 0.17 8.16 -9.41
C LYS A 150 0.28 6.96 -8.48
N ALA A 151 -0.59 6.83 -7.49
CA ALA A 151 -0.66 5.63 -6.67
C ALA A 151 -1.01 4.39 -7.50
N ASN A 152 -1.95 4.50 -8.43
CA ASN A 152 -2.27 3.39 -9.34
C ASN A 152 -1.15 3.07 -10.34
N GLU A 153 -0.45 4.06 -10.86
CA GLU A 153 0.76 3.86 -11.68
C GLU A 153 1.84 3.12 -10.87
N LEU A 154 2.05 3.52 -9.61
CA LEU A 154 3.01 2.87 -8.72
C LEU A 154 2.63 1.42 -8.42
N VAL A 155 1.35 1.10 -8.18
CA VAL A 155 0.90 -0.30 -8.03
C VAL A 155 1.26 -1.12 -9.27
N ARG A 156 0.98 -0.59 -10.47
CA ARG A 156 1.31 -1.28 -11.73
C ARG A 156 2.81 -1.46 -11.89
N PHE A 157 3.60 -0.44 -11.56
CA PHE A 157 5.07 -0.49 -11.59
C PHE A 157 5.62 -1.60 -10.69
N VAL A 158 5.16 -1.65 -9.43
CA VAL A 158 5.58 -2.70 -8.49
C VAL A 158 5.19 -4.09 -8.99
N CYS A 159 4.02 -4.23 -9.63
CA CYS A 159 3.60 -5.50 -10.23
C CYS A 159 4.44 -5.88 -11.45
N ALA A 160 4.82 -4.93 -12.30
CA ALA A 160 5.65 -5.17 -13.48
C ALA A 160 7.08 -5.59 -13.10
N LYS A 161 7.59 -5.09 -11.96
CA LYS A 161 8.92 -5.40 -11.42
C LYS A 161 8.87 -6.25 -10.15
N ALA A 162 7.87 -7.13 -10.07
CA ALA A 162 7.62 -7.92 -8.86
C ALA A 162 8.83 -8.77 -8.44
N SER A 163 9.58 -9.32 -9.40
CA SER A 163 10.78 -10.13 -9.14
C SER A 163 11.91 -9.31 -8.53
N ASP A 164 12.14 -8.12 -9.10
CA ASP A 164 13.18 -7.18 -8.66
C ASP A 164 12.89 -6.70 -7.23
N PHE A 165 11.62 -6.51 -6.90
CA PHE A 165 11.18 -6.07 -5.58
C PHE A 165 10.88 -7.20 -4.58
N GLY A 166 11.12 -8.46 -4.97
CA GLY A 166 10.95 -9.62 -4.07
C GLY A 166 9.51 -9.95 -3.69
N VAL A 167 8.54 -9.59 -4.53
CA VAL A 167 7.10 -9.88 -4.34
C VAL A 167 6.53 -10.81 -5.42
N ALA A 168 7.36 -11.31 -6.33
CA ALA A 168 6.94 -12.25 -7.39
C ALA A 168 6.31 -13.52 -6.84
N ASP A 169 6.94 -14.16 -5.84
CA ASP A 169 6.43 -15.40 -5.25
C ASP A 169 5.08 -15.19 -4.57
N ALA A 170 4.94 -14.06 -3.87
CA ALA A 170 3.68 -13.64 -3.26
C ALA A 170 2.56 -13.44 -4.30
N PHE A 171 2.88 -12.87 -5.47
CA PHE A 171 1.91 -12.67 -6.55
C PHE A 171 1.61 -13.92 -7.38
N ALA A 172 2.57 -14.83 -7.52
CA ALA A 172 2.46 -16.06 -8.30
C ALA A 172 1.78 -17.20 -7.52
N SER A 173 1.79 -17.14 -6.19
CA SER A 173 1.19 -18.17 -5.35
C SER A 173 -0.31 -18.28 -5.57
N ASN A 174 -0.69 -19.35 -6.27
CA ASN A 174 -2.08 -19.80 -6.44
C ASN A 174 -2.46 -20.87 -5.38
N ALA A 175 -1.57 -21.13 -4.42
CA ALA A 175 -1.83 -22.09 -3.37
C ALA A 175 -3.10 -21.69 -2.59
N PRO A 176 -3.92 -22.66 -2.15
CA PRO A 176 -5.07 -22.36 -1.32
C PRO A 176 -4.61 -21.59 -0.08
N ILE A 177 -5.35 -20.52 0.19
CA ILE A 177 -5.35 -19.74 1.41
C ILE A 177 -5.69 -20.72 2.55
N ARG A 178 -4.74 -20.96 3.47
CA ARG A 178 -4.94 -22.00 4.49
C ARG A 178 -5.98 -21.46 5.48
N PRO A 179 -7.05 -22.21 5.77
CA PRO A 179 -8.00 -21.75 6.77
C PRO A 179 -7.25 -21.53 8.09
N PRO A 180 -7.60 -20.48 8.84
CA PRO A 180 -6.89 -20.14 10.05
C PRO A 180 -6.93 -21.31 11.02
N SER A 181 -5.74 -21.74 11.43
CA SER A 181 -5.62 -22.73 12.49
C SER A 181 -5.90 -22.00 13.81
N THR A 182 -7.16 -22.09 14.25
CA THR A 182 -7.71 -21.60 15.53
C THR A 182 -8.24 -20.14 15.51
N PRO A 183 -9.48 -19.89 15.96
CA PRO A 183 -9.97 -18.53 16.21
C PRO A 183 -9.26 -17.91 17.41
N ASP A 184 -8.81 -16.66 17.27
CA ASP A 184 -8.15 -15.80 18.28
C ASP A 184 -9.06 -15.41 19.48
N ASN A 185 -10.08 -16.20 19.80
CA ASN A 185 -10.95 -15.96 20.95
C ASN A 185 -11.43 -17.30 21.54
N VAL A 186 -10.57 -17.92 22.33
CA VAL A 186 -11.03 -18.68 23.50
C VAL A 186 -10.48 -17.95 24.71
N ASP A 187 -11.36 -17.17 25.33
CA ASP A 187 -11.21 -16.72 26.70
C ASP A 187 -11.07 -18.00 27.54
N GLU A 188 -9.84 -18.33 27.93
CA GLU A 188 -9.55 -19.54 28.70
C GLU A 188 -10.21 -19.35 30.08
N PRO A 189 -11.24 -20.13 30.46
CA PRO A 189 -11.86 -19.96 31.76
C PRO A 189 -10.83 -20.30 32.84
N PRO A 190 -10.77 -19.55 33.95
CA PRO A 190 -9.78 -19.80 34.98
C PRO A 190 -9.96 -21.22 35.51
N SER A 191 -8.87 -21.99 35.46
CA SER A 191 -8.81 -23.34 36.02
C SER A 191 -9.23 -23.28 37.48
N ARG A 192 -10.39 -23.88 37.80
CA ARG A 192 -10.79 -24.09 39.19
C ARG A 192 -9.82 -25.09 39.81
N VAL A 193 -9.08 -24.63 40.81
CA VAL A 193 -8.39 -25.45 41.82
C VAL A 193 -9.43 -25.95 42.82
#